data_AF-R6VEA4-F1
#
_entry.id   AF-R6VEA4-F1
#
_cell.length_a   1.000
_cell.length_b   1.000
_cell.length_c   1.000
_cell.angle_alpha   90.00
_cell.angle_beta   90.00
_cell.angle_gamma   90.00
#
_symmetry.space_group_name_H-M   'P 1'
#
loop_
_entity.id
_entity.type
_entity.pdbx_description
1 polymer ?
#
loop_
_entity_poly.entity_id
_entity_poly.type
_entity_poly.pdbx_seq_one_letter_code
_entity_poly.pdbx_strand_id
1 'polypeptide(L)'
;MYENIYELQNDKSLTFLYRAPKIILEPLSLTAVCQHYMDIFRLDKESAGKMAALTRGYPFAFQVLGYLYWEHRDTKTVQEILPEYDQYLEEYVYSKIWSEMSDKDKEIMQQLAESGEIKVKDLREQLEMSSEQFSVYRERLKRKGVIDTRKYGKISMALPRFEEFIQMRMF
;
A
#
# COMPACT_ATOMS: atom_id res chain seq x y z
N MET A 1 9.84 -2.31 8.21
CA MET A 1 9.98 -0.99 8.92
C MET A 1 9.04 -0.83 10.12
N TYR A 2 7.72 -1.04 9.99
CA TYR A 2 6.77 -0.97 11.12
C TYR A 2 6.99 -2.06 12.19
N GLU A 3 7.47 -3.23 11.78
CA GLU A 3 7.76 -4.36 12.66
C GLU A 3 8.93 -4.06 13.60
N ASN A 4 10.04 -3.53 13.08
CA ASN A 4 11.17 -3.08 13.90
C ASN A 4 10.79 -2.00 14.91
N ILE A 5 9.88 -1.07 14.53
CA ILE A 5 9.35 -0.05 15.43
C ILE A 5 8.47 -0.70 16.51
N TYR A 6 7.64 -1.68 16.15
CA TYR A 6 6.81 -2.43 17.09
C TYR A 6 7.64 -3.30 18.04
N GLU A 7 8.71 -3.91 17.56
CA GLU A 7 9.65 -4.70 18.38
C GLU A 7 10.43 -3.78 19.34
N LEU A 8 10.96 -2.64 18.86
CA LEU A 8 11.56 -1.63 19.74
C LEU A 8 10.57 -1.11 20.79
N GLN A 9 9.31 -0.92 20.40
CA GLN A 9 8.25 -0.48 21.31
C GLN A 9 7.88 -1.53 22.35
N ASN A 10 8.06 -2.82 22.04
CA ASN A 10 7.72 -3.91 22.95
C ASN A 10 8.91 -4.47 23.73
N ASP A 11 10.07 -3.81 23.62
CA ASP A 11 11.23 -4.12 24.44
C ASP A 11 10.97 -3.72 25.91
N LYS A 12 11.07 -4.70 26.81
CA LYS A 12 10.82 -4.52 28.25
C LYS A 12 11.77 -3.52 28.91
N SER A 13 12.91 -3.22 28.29
CA SER A 13 13.88 -2.24 28.76
C SER A 13 13.54 -0.80 28.36
N LEU A 14 12.63 -0.60 27.39
CA LEU A 14 12.30 0.71 26.79
C LEU A 14 10.91 1.23 27.18
N THR A 15 10.58 1.18 28.47
CA THR A 15 9.27 1.61 29.03
C THR A 15 8.86 3.04 28.67
N PHE A 16 9.82 3.93 28.34
CA PHE A 16 9.56 5.28 27.86
C PHE A 16 8.81 5.30 26.52
N LEU A 17 9.16 4.41 25.57
CA LEU A 17 8.52 4.35 24.25
C LEU A 17 7.06 3.92 24.32
N TYR A 18 6.65 3.21 25.38
CA TYR A 18 5.26 2.86 25.61
C TYR A 18 4.39 4.07 25.97
N ARG A 19 4.96 5.08 26.62
CA ARG A 19 4.25 6.28 27.10
C ARG A 19 4.34 7.46 26.12
N ALA A 20 5.17 7.36 25.09
CA ALA A 20 5.29 8.39 24.08
C ALA A 20 3.97 8.52 23.27
N PRO A 21 3.48 9.75 23.03
CA PRO A 21 2.27 9.95 22.22
C PRO A 21 2.50 9.41 20.81
N LYS A 22 1.57 8.56 20.36
CA LYS A 22 1.64 7.90 19.05
C LYS A 22 0.88 8.73 18.03
N ILE A 23 1.59 9.28 17.06
CA ILE A 23 0.98 9.90 15.88
C ILE A 23 0.88 8.79 14.82
N ILE A 24 -0.33 8.30 14.58
CA ILE A 24 -0.60 7.39 13.46
C ILE A 24 -0.82 8.27 12.24
N LEU A 25 0.08 8.18 11.26
CA LEU A 25 -0.07 8.90 10.00
C LEU A 25 -1.11 8.18 9.14
N GLU A 26 -2.16 8.90 8.78
CA GLU A 26 -3.16 8.42 7.82
C GLU A 26 -2.67 8.63 6.38
N PRO A 27 -3.22 7.89 5.39
CA PRO A 27 -2.99 8.19 3.99
C PRO A 27 -3.30 9.66 3.66
N LEU A 28 -2.56 10.23 2.72
CA LEU A 28 -2.83 11.56 2.22
C LEU A 28 -4.27 11.65 1.69
N SER A 29 -4.91 12.78 1.96
CA SER A 29 -6.22 13.07 1.38
C SER A 29 -6.12 13.06 -0.14
N LEU A 30 -6.86 12.15 -0.79
CA LEU A 30 -6.91 12.09 -2.26
C LEU A 30 -7.41 13.41 -2.86
N THR A 31 -8.28 14.13 -2.15
CA THR A 31 -8.73 15.46 -2.55
C THR A 31 -7.59 16.46 -2.52
N ALA A 32 -6.74 16.43 -1.48
CA ALA A 32 -5.57 17.30 -1.41
C ALA A 32 -4.52 16.95 -2.48
N VAL A 33 -4.26 15.65 -2.69
CA VAL A 33 -3.34 15.18 -3.75
C VAL A 33 -3.82 15.61 -5.14
N CYS A 34 -5.12 15.45 -5.42
CA CYS A 34 -5.72 15.91 -6.66
C CYS A 34 -5.54 17.44 -6.84
N GLN A 35 -5.84 18.22 -5.81
CA GLN A 35 -5.65 19.67 -5.84
C GLN A 35 -4.19 20.05 -6.11
N HIS A 36 -3.23 19.38 -5.47
CA HIS A 36 -1.81 19.60 -5.73
C HIS A 36 -1.42 19.31 -7.18
N TYR A 37 -1.89 18.22 -7.78
CA TYR A 37 -1.62 17.93 -9.19
C TYR A 37 -2.27 18.95 -10.13
N MET A 38 -3.49 19.44 -9.83
CA MET A 38 -4.11 20.53 -10.59
C MET A 38 -3.27 21.80 -10.52
N ASP A 39 -2.81 22.18 -9.32
CA ASP A 39 -2.09 23.44 -9.12
C ASP A 39 -0.70 23.43 -9.75
N ILE A 40 0.04 22.33 -9.58
CA ILE A 40 1.43 22.20 -10.06
C ILE A 40 1.47 22.00 -11.58
N PHE A 41 0.65 21.09 -12.09
CA PHE A 41 0.70 20.69 -13.50
C PHE A 41 -0.35 21.36 -14.39
N ARG A 42 -1.21 22.22 -13.81
CA ARG A 42 -2.31 22.90 -14.51
C ARG A 42 -3.28 21.92 -15.20
N LEU A 43 -3.51 20.79 -14.55
CA LEU A 43 -4.41 19.75 -15.03
C LEU A 43 -5.87 20.07 -14.72
N ASP A 44 -6.75 19.55 -15.56
CA ASP A 44 -8.16 19.46 -15.22
C ASP A 44 -8.39 18.47 -14.07
N LYS A 45 -9.56 18.58 -13.42
CA LYS A 45 -9.92 17.78 -12.25
C LYS A 45 -9.98 16.28 -12.56
N GLU A 46 -10.38 15.89 -13.78
CA GLU A 46 -10.48 14.48 -14.16
C GLU A 46 -9.08 13.86 -14.28
N SER A 47 -8.17 14.52 -15.00
CA SER A 47 -6.79 14.07 -15.17
C SER A 47 -6.04 14.01 -13.84
N ALA A 48 -6.13 15.07 -13.03
CA ALA A 48 -5.53 15.09 -11.70
C ALA A 48 -6.15 14.04 -10.76
N GLY A 49 -7.46 13.79 -10.88
CA GLY A 49 -8.16 12.75 -10.13
C GLY A 49 -7.66 11.35 -10.47
N LYS A 50 -7.44 11.05 -11.75
CA LYS A 50 -6.84 9.78 -12.22
C LYS A 50 -5.43 9.59 -11.65
N MET A 51 -4.60 10.63 -11.69
CA MET A 51 -3.26 10.58 -11.09
C MET A 51 -3.32 10.38 -9.57
N ALA A 52 -4.17 11.13 -8.87
CA ALA A 52 -4.33 11.00 -7.42
C ALA A 52 -4.75 9.58 -7.02
N ALA A 53 -5.65 8.95 -7.78
CA ALA A 53 -6.10 7.59 -7.53
C ALA A 53 -4.94 6.56 -7.62
N LEU A 54 -3.98 6.76 -8.53
CA LEU A 54 -2.79 5.90 -8.66
C LEU A 54 -1.86 5.96 -7.45
N THR A 55 -1.98 6.99 -6.60
CA THR A 55 -1.17 7.12 -5.38
C THR A 55 -1.77 6.37 -4.20
N ARG A 56 -3.08 6.10 -4.21
CA ARG A 56 -3.87 5.63 -3.04
C ARG A 56 -3.58 6.41 -1.73
N GLY A 57 -3.14 7.66 -1.83
CA GLY A 57 -2.75 8.50 -0.70
C GLY A 57 -1.41 8.12 -0.06
N TYR A 58 -0.62 7.24 -0.68
CA TYR A 58 0.71 6.89 -0.21
C TYR A 58 1.71 7.99 -0.59
N PRO A 59 2.39 8.65 0.39
CA PRO A 59 3.22 9.82 0.12
C PRO A 59 4.35 9.58 -0.90
N PHE A 60 5.04 8.45 -0.80
CA PHE A 60 6.12 8.14 -1.71
C PHE A 60 5.61 7.92 -3.14
N ALA A 61 4.49 7.24 -3.30
CA ALA A 61 3.81 7.10 -4.59
C ALA A 61 3.42 8.45 -5.21
N PHE A 62 2.88 9.36 -4.39
CA PHE A 62 2.58 10.73 -4.82
C PHE A 62 3.83 11.46 -5.34
N GLN A 63 4.95 11.33 -4.63
CA GLN A 63 6.22 11.94 -5.01
C GLN A 63 6.76 11.37 -6.33
N VAL A 64 6.85 10.04 -6.44
CA VAL A 64 7.39 9.37 -7.62
C VAL A 64 6.52 9.66 -8.84
N LEU A 65 5.20 9.52 -8.73
CA LEU A 65 4.29 9.78 -9.85
C LEU A 65 4.35 11.25 -10.29
N GLY A 66 4.46 12.18 -9.32
CA GLY A 66 4.63 13.60 -9.62
C GLY A 66 5.95 13.88 -10.36
N TYR A 67 7.05 13.30 -9.91
CA TYR A 67 8.36 13.41 -10.55
C TYR A 67 8.34 12.87 -11.99
N LEU A 68 7.88 11.63 -12.20
CA LEU A 68 7.82 11.01 -13.52
C LEU A 68 6.90 11.76 -14.47
N TYR A 69 5.77 12.24 -13.97
CA TYR A 69 4.88 13.06 -14.77
C TYR A 69 5.55 14.37 -15.18
N TRP A 70 6.24 15.05 -14.26
CA TRP A 70 6.94 16.29 -14.58
C TRP A 70 7.99 16.10 -15.69
N GLU A 71 8.79 15.03 -15.61
CA GLU A 71 9.85 14.74 -16.59
C GLU A 71 9.31 14.34 -17.97
N HIS A 72 8.10 13.78 -18.04
CA HIS A 72 7.60 13.14 -19.26
C HIS A 72 6.30 13.71 -19.83
N ARG A 73 5.62 14.65 -19.15
CA ARG A 73 4.28 15.14 -19.55
C ARG A 73 4.16 15.67 -20.97
N ASP A 74 5.26 16.12 -21.57
CA ASP A 74 5.28 16.65 -22.94
C ASP A 74 5.43 15.54 -24.01
N THR A 75 5.76 14.31 -23.60
CA THR A 75 6.12 13.19 -24.50
C THR A 75 5.40 11.88 -24.23
N LYS A 76 4.96 11.64 -22.98
CA LYS A 76 4.30 10.41 -22.56
C LYS A 76 3.00 10.72 -21.83
N THR A 77 2.05 9.81 -21.97
CA THR A 77 0.84 9.75 -21.15
C THR A 77 1.14 9.17 -19.77
N VAL A 78 0.21 9.34 -18.82
CA VAL A 78 0.32 8.75 -17.47
C VAL A 78 0.45 7.23 -17.53
N GLN A 79 -0.14 6.59 -18.52
CA GLN A 79 -0.15 5.15 -18.72
C GLN A 79 1.22 4.65 -19.18
N GLU A 80 1.91 5.43 -20.02
CA GLU A 80 3.24 5.11 -20.53
C GLU A 80 4.34 5.29 -19.47
N ILE A 81 4.10 6.06 -18.41
CA ILE A 81 5.03 6.18 -17.27
C ILE A 81 4.78 5.11 -16.18
N LEU A 82 3.70 4.32 -16.27
CA LEU A 82 3.39 3.30 -15.24
C LEU A 82 4.48 2.23 -15.06
N PRO A 83 5.13 1.70 -16.12
CA PRO A 83 6.20 0.71 -15.93
C PRO A 83 7.37 1.27 -15.11
N GLU A 84 7.75 2.51 -15.36
CA GLU A 84 8.80 3.19 -14.60
C GLU A 84 8.35 3.49 -13.17
N TYR A 85 7.10 3.94 -13.00
CA TYR A 85 6.49 4.12 -11.67
C TYR A 85 6.49 2.83 -10.84
N ASP A 86 6.13 1.70 -11.45
CA ASP A 86 6.15 0.38 -10.81
C ASP A 86 7.56 -0.03 -10.41
N GLN A 87 8.55 0.22 -11.27
CA GLN A 87 9.96 -0.03 -10.97
C GLN A 87 10.43 0.77 -9.75
N TYR A 88 10.12 2.07 -9.66
CA TYR A 88 10.45 2.87 -8.48
C TYR A 88 9.77 2.34 -7.21
N LEU A 89 8.48 1.97 -7.28
CA LEU A 89 7.80 1.41 -6.13
C LEU A 89 8.41 0.07 -5.69
N GLU A 90 8.79 -0.77 -6.66
CA GLU A 90 9.45 -2.05 -6.43
C GLU A 90 10.81 -1.90 -5.76
N GLU A 91 11.71 -1.12 -6.35
CA GLU A 91 13.10 -1.00 -5.93
C GLU A 91 13.22 -0.38 -4.54
N TYR A 92 12.45 0.68 -4.27
CA TYR A 92 12.60 1.47 -3.06
C TYR A 92 11.74 0.98 -1.90
N VAL A 93 10.63 0.29 -2.15
CA VAL A 93 9.65 -0.05 -1.11
C VAL A 93 9.22 -1.52 -1.16
N TYR A 94 8.68 -1.98 -2.28
CA TYR A 94 7.90 -3.23 -2.30
C TYR A 94 8.78 -4.47 -2.20
N SER A 95 9.97 -4.48 -2.82
CA SER A 95 10.92 -5.59 -2.68
C SER A 95 11.29 -5.85 -1.21
N LYS A 96 11.49 -4.78 -0.43
CA LYS A 96 11.82 -4.89 0.99
C LYS A 96 10.64 -5.41 1.80
N ILE A 97 9.45 -4.81 1.62
CA ILE A 97 8.22 -5.28 2.27
C ILE A 97 8.00 -6.77 2.00
N TRP A 98 8.13 -7.19 0.74
CA TRP A 98 7.93 -8.58 0.33
C TRP A 98 8.97 -9.53 0.93
N SER A 99 10.24 -9.11 1.00
CA SER A 99 11.29 -9.93 1.62
C SER A 99 11.10 -10.14 3.13
N GLU A 100 10.46 -9.19 3.82
CA GLU A 100 10.15 -9.23 5.26
C GLU A 100 8.84 -10.01 5.56
N MET A 101 8.14 -10.52 4.54
CA MET A 101 6.92 -11.31 4.70
C MET A 101 7.23 -12.80 4.89
N SER A 102 6.52 -13.43 5.82
CA SER A 102 6.53 -14.89 5.96
C SER A 102 5.85 -15.56 4.77
N ASP A 103 6.11 -16.85 4.53
CA ASP A 103 5.49 -17.58 3.42
C ASP A 103 3.95 -17.55 3.50
N LYS A 104 3.40 -17.65 4.72
CA LYS A 104 1.96 -17.50 4.95
C LYS A 104 1.45 -16.08 4.71
N ASP A 105 2.23 -15.03 4.98
CA ASP A 105 1.83 -13.67 4.59
C ASP A 105 1.77 -13.55 3.06
N LYS A 106 2.79 -14.09 2.36
CA LYS A 106 2.86 -14.04 0.89
C LYS A 106 1.69 -14.78 0.25
N GLU A 107 1.33 -15.95 0.76
CA GLU A 107 0.17 -16.74 0.30
C GLU A 107 -1.14 -15.94 0.42
N ILE A 108 -1.37 -15.29 1.57
CA ILE A 108 -2.55 -14.43 1.79
C ILE A 108 -2.55 -13.25 0.81
N MET A 109 -1.39 -12.60 0.63
CA MET A 109 -1.25 -11.45 -0.25
C MET A 109 -1.42 -11.82 -1.73
N GLN A 110 -0.97 -13.01 -2.15
CA GLN A 110 -1.18 -13.54 -3.50
C GLN A 110 -2.67 -13.79 -3.77
N GLN A 111 -3.37 -14.48 -2.87
CA GLN A 111 -4.82 -14.70 -3.00
C GLN A 111 -5.61 -13.38 -3.03
N LEU A 112 -5.17 -12.39 -2.25
CA LEU A 112 -5.74 -11.05 -2.28
C LEU A 112 -5.41 -10.30 -3.60
N ALA A 113 -4.22 -10.49 -4.18
CA ALA A 113 -3.83 -9.90 -5.46
C ALA A 113 -4.69 -10.41 -6.63
N GLU A 114 -5.05 -11.70 -6.60
CA GLU A 114 -5.93 -12.31 -7.60
C GLU A 114 -7.39 -11.87 -7.42
N SER A 115 -7.86 -11.77 -6.18
CA SER A 115 -9.27 -11.48 -5.88
C SER A 115 -9.62 -9.98 -5.86
N GLY A 116 -8.64 -9.10 -5.64
CA GLY A 116 -8.88 -7.68 -5.39
C GLY A 116 -9.59 -7.43 -4.05
N GLU A 117 -10.53 -6.48 -4.01
CA GLU A 117 -11.34 -6.24 -2.81
C GLU A 117 -12.32 -7.40 -2.58
N ILE A 118 -12.13 -8.15 -1.49
CA ILE A 118 -12.90 -9.35 -1.18
C ILE A 118 -13.46 -9.31 0.25
N LYS A 119 -14.50 -10.10 0.54
CA LYS A 119 -14.96 -10.29 1.92
C LYS A 119 -13.94 -11.09 2.70
N VAL A 120 -13.74 -10.71 3.97
CA VAL A 120 -12.84 -11.42 4.89
C VAL A 120 -13.20 -12.91 5.02
N LYS A 121 -14.51 -13.22 5.02
CA LYS A 121 -15.00 -14.60 5.08
C LYS A 121 -14.54 -15.41 3.87
N ASP A 122 -14.74 -14.87 2.68
CA ASP A 122 -14.48 -15.56 1.41
C ASP A 122 -12.97 -15.81 1.24
N LEU A 123 -12.13 -14.80 1.53
CA LEU A 123 -10.67 -14.95 1.49
C LEU A 123 -10.17 -16.01 2.48
N ARG A 124 -10.72 -16.01 3.71
CA ARG A 124 -10.37 -17.01 4.72
C ARG A 124 -10.76 -18.42 4.28
N GLU A 125 -11.90 -18.58 3.62
CA GLU A 125 -12.38 -19.86 3.12
C GLU A 125 -11.52 -20.37 1.95
N GLN A 126 -11.09 -19.49 1.05
CA GLN A 126 -10.14 -19.83 -0.02
C GLN A 126 -8.79 -20.31 0.52
N LEU A 127 -8.33 -19.74 1.64
CA LEU A 127 -7.08 -20.10 2.30
C LEU A 127 -7.22 -21.27 3.27
N GLU A 128 -8.42 -21.84 3.42
CA GLU A 128 -8.73 -22.93 4.37
C GLU A 128 -8.33 -22.61 5.83
N MET A 129 -8.38 -21.33 6.23
CA MET A 129 -7.95 -20.89 7.56
C MET A 129 -9.11 -20.82 8.55
N SER A 130 -8.82 -21.08 9.83
CA SER A 130 -9.78 -20.76 10.91
C SER A 130 -9.89 -19.25 11.11
N SER A 131 -11.01 -18.78 11.68
CA SER A 131 -11.20 -17.35 11.99
C SER A 131 -10.13 -16.81 12.94
N GLU A 132 -9.73 -17.60 13.92
CA GLU A 132 -8.70 -17.26 14.90
C GLU A 132 -7.33 -17.10 14.22
N GLN A 133 -6.96 -18.07 13.38
CA GLN A 133 -5.70 -18.05 12.65
C GLN A 133 -5.66 -16.83 11.73
N PHE A 134 -6.68 -16.65 10.88
CA PHE A 134 -6.72 -15.52 9.94
C PHE A 134 -6.69 -14.16 10.64
N SER A 135 -7.32 -14.03 11.81
CA SER A 135 -7.28 -12.78 12.58
C SER A 135 -5.86 -12.35 12.95
N VAL A 136 -4.97 -13.31 13.27
CA VAL A 136 -3.56 -12.99 13.60
C VAL A 136 -2.83 -12.43 12.38
N TYR A 137 -2.97 -13.09 11.22
CA TYR A 137 -2.34 -12.64 9.98
C TYR A 137 -2.92 -11.30 9.50
N ARG A 138 -4.24 -11.14 9.57
CA ARG A 138 -4.91 -9.89 9.23
C ARG A 138 -4.38 -8.72 10.07
N GLU A 139 -4.31 -8.86 11.39
CA GLU A 139 -3.78 -7.78 12.23
C GLU A 139 -2.29 -7.52 11.96
N ARG A 140 -1.50 -8.57 11.68
CA ARG A 140 -0.09 -8.42 11.31
C ARG A 140 0.07 -7.66 9.98
N LEU A 141 -0.62 -8.07 8.92
CA LEU A 141 -0.57 -7.43 7.61
C LEU A 141 -1.07 -5.98 7.67
N LYS A 142 -2.12 -5.72 8.47
CA LYS A 142 -2.63 -4.37 8.74
C LYS A 142 -1.58 -3.49 9.41
N ARG A 143 -0.87 -4.01 10.42
CA ARG A 143 0.23 -3.31 11.10
C ARG A 143 1.42 -3.04 10.17
N LYS A 144 1.71 -3.96 9.23
CA LYS A 144 2.71 -3.73 8.18
C LYS A 144 2.27 -2.65 7.17
N GLY A 145 0.99 -2.24 7.18
CA GLY A 145 0.46 -1.20 6.30
C GLY A 145 0.18 -1.68 4.88
N VAL A 146 0.08 -2.99 4.66
CA VAL A 146 -0.05 -3.57 3.31
C VAL A 146 -1.50 -3.89 2.92
N ILE A 147 -2.39 -3.99 3.90
CA ILE A 147 -3.83 -4.21 3.69
C ILE A 147 -4.67 -3.10 4.29
N ASP A 148 -5.81 -2.83 3.65
CA ASP A 148 -6.85 -1.94 4.13
C ASP A 148 -8.05 -2.77 4.61
N THR A 149 -8.55 -2.42 5.80
CA THR A 149 -9.69 -3.08 6.46
C THR A 149 -10.72 -2.08 6.97
N ARG A 150 -10.70 -0.83 6.46
CA ARG A 150 -11.62 0.24 6.87
C ARG A 150 -13.07 -0.06 6.52
N LYS A 151 -13.32 -0.78 5.42
CA LYS A 151 -14.67 -1.23 5.04
C LYS A 151 -15.05 -2.47 5.85
N TYR A 152 -16.18 -2.40 6.55
CA TYR A 152 -16.66 -3.50 7.38
C TYR A 152 -16.78 -4.81 6.59
N GLY A 153 -16.18 -5.88 7.11
CA GLY A 153 -16.22 -7.22 6.52
C GLY A 153 -15.42 -7.39 5.22
N LYS A 154 -14.68 -6.37 4.76
CA LYS A 154 -13.89 -6.40 3.53
C LYS A 154 -12.40 -6.17 3.79
N ILE A 155 -11.60 -6.65 2.85
CA ILE A 155 -10.16 -6.50 2.84
C ILE A 155 -9.71 -6.20 1.41
N SER A 156 -8.74 -5.29 1.26
CA SER A 156 -8.08 -4.94 0.00
C SER A 156 -6.62 -4.60 0.28
N MET A 157 -5.79 -4.44 -0.75
CA MET A 157 -4.44 -3.90 -0.53
C MET A 157 -4.50 -2.42 -0.21
N ALA A 158 -3.61 -1.97 0.68
CA ALA A 158 -3.49 -0.56 1.03
C ALA A 158 -2.53 0.18 0.09
N LEU A 159 -1.47 -0.49 -0.36
CA LEU A 159 -0.43 0.11 -1.18
C LEU A 159 -0.88 0.23 -2.64
N PRO A 160 -0.51 1.32 -3.35
CA PRO A 160 -0.84 1.49 -4.75
C PRO A 160 -0.07 0.50 -5.63
N ARG A 161 -0.76 -0.16 -6.56
CA ARG A 161 -0.15 -1.07 -7.53
C ARG A 161 0.64 -2.24 -6.92
N PHE A 162 0.35 -2.59 -5.67
CA PHE A 162 1.02 -3.70 -4.99
C PHE A 162 0.47 -5.04 -5.47
N GLU A 163 -0.78 -5.06 -5.93
CA GLU A 163 -1.39 -6.18 -6.64
C GLU A 163 -0.58 -6.53 -7.89
N GLU A 164 -0.28 -5.54 -8.74
CA GLU A 164 0.51 -5.72 -9.97
C GLU A 164 1.92 -6.22 -9.66
N PHE A 165 2.58 -5.64 -8.65
CA PHE A 165 3.90 -6.12 -8.18
C PHE A 165 3.88 -7.59 -7.76
N ILE A 166 2.83 -8.04 -7.05
CA ILE A 166 2.71 -9.44 -6.62
C ILE A 166 2.44 -10.34 -7.83
N GLN A 167 1.51 -9.95 -8.71
CA GLN A 167 1.16 -10.72 -9.89
C GLN A 167 2.35 -10.94 -10.83
N MET A 168 3.21 -9.93 -11.03
CA MET A 168 4.43 -10.05 -11.83
C MET A 168 5.41 -11.10 -11.31
N ARG A 169 5.34 -11.46 -10.02
CA ARG A 169 6.21 -12.47 -9.38
C ARG A 169 5.59 -13.86 -9.32
N MET A 170 4.35 -14.01 -9.76
CA MET A 170 3.67 -15.32 -9.87
C MET A 170 4.01 -16.04 -11.18
N PHE A 171 4.60 -15.32 -12.14
CA PHE A 171 5.12 -15.83 -13.42
C PHE A 171 6.65 -15.93 -13.37
#